data_AF-A0A2W6YSD7-F1
#
_entry.id   AF-A0A2W6YSD7-F1
#
_cell.length_a   1.000
_cell.length_b   1.000
_cell.length_c   1.000
_cell.angle_alpha   90.00
_cell.angle_beta   90.00
_cell.angle_gamma   90.00
#
_symmetry.space_group_name_H-M   'P 1'
#
loop_
_entity.id
_entity.type
_entity.pdbx_description
1 polymer ?
#
loop_
_entity_poly.entity_id
_entity_poly.type
_entity_poly.pdbx_seq_one_letter_code
_entity_poly.pdbx_strand_id
1 'polypeptide(L)'
;MKLQIQGIKSGQMIQLLDIVNIPDGAVFLEIEADTPSDKSARIERLNRVFGAWRNQSDIDRMFAEIDTQRHRDYGRDIDSFDF
;
A
#
# COMPACT_ATOMS: atom_id res chain seq x y z
N MET A 1 34.49 13.86 19.53
CA MET A 1 33.04 13.55 19.53
C MET A 1 32.64 13.36 18.07
N LYS A 2 32.05 12.21 17.69
CA LYS A 2 31.59 11.97 16.31
C LYS A 2 30.14 12.44 16.20
N LEU A 3 29.84 13.29 15.22
CA LEU A 3 28.48 13.73 14.92
C LEU A 3 27.90 12.76 13.88
N GLN A 4 26.78 12.10 14.22
CA GLN A 4 26.01 11.31 13.26
C GLN A 4 24.83 12.16 12.79
N ILE A 5 24.68 12.29 11.47
CA ILE A 5 23.64 13.11 10.83
C ILE A 5 22.90 12.21 9.86
N GLN A 6 21.57 12.23 9.93
CA GLN A 6 20.74 11.46 9.00
C GLN A 6 20.54 12.24 7.69
N GLY A 7 20.49 11.51 6.59
CA GLY A 7 20.24 12.08 5.27
C GLY A 7 19.56 11.11 4.33
N ILE A 8 18.96 11.65 3.28
CA ILE A 8 18.31 10.88 2.21
C ILE A 8 19.16 10.97 0.95
N LYS A 9 19.54 9.82 0.39
CA LYS A 9 20.30 9.72 -0.85
C LYS A 9 19.36 9.71 -2.06
N SER A 10 19.49 10.68 -2.95
CA SER A 10 18.75 10.79 -4.22
C SER A 10 19.71 11.01 -5.39
N GLY A 11 19.81 10.03 -6.29
CA GLY A 11 20.80 10.07 -7.38
C GLY A 11 22.24 10.13 -6.84
N GLN A 12 22.93 11.24 -7.13
CA GLN A 12 24.29 11.53 -6.62
C GLN A 12 24.29 12.53 -5.45
N MET A 13 23.12 13.00 -5.02
CA MET A 13 22.98 13.97 -3.93
C MET A 13 22.56 13.27 -2.64
N ILE A 14 23.05 13.77 -1.50
CA ILE A 14 22.58 13.39 -0.16
C ILE A 14 22.05 14.65 0.50
N GLN A 15 20.76 14.63 0.80
CA GLN A 15 20.09 15.72 1.51
C GLN A 15 20.14 15.43 3.00
N LEU A 16 20.80 16.29 3.77
CA LEU A 16 20.79 16.22 5.23
C LEU A 16 19.42 16.63 5.75
N LEU A 17 18.91 15.90 6.74
CA LEU A 17 17.59 16.17 7.34
C LEU A 17 17.63 17.30 8.38
N ASP A 18 18.81 17.51 8.97
CA ASP A 18 19.05 18.55 9.96
C ASP A 18 19.95 19.66 9.39
N ILE A 19 19.73 20.90 9.84
CA ILE A 19 20.61 22.02 9.55
C ILE A 19 21.84 21.89 10.45
N VAL A 20 22.96 21.51 9.85
CA VAL A 20 24.22 21.34 10.57
C VAL A 20 25.28 22.25 9.96
N ASN A 21 25.94 23.04 10.79
CA ASN A 21 27.06 23.86 10.37
C ASN A 21 28.34 23.01 10.30
N ILE A 22 28.51 22.31 9.19
CA ILE A 22 29.69 21.47 8.94
C ILE A 22 30.77 22.37 8.31
N PRO A 23 31.98 22.45 8.90
CA PRO A 23 33.05 23.25 8.32
C PRO A 23 33.49 22.69 6.97
N ASP A 24 33.98 23.58 6.09
CA ASP A 24 34.49 23.20 4.77
C ASP A 24 35.62 22.16 4.91
N GLY A 25 35.46 21.02 4.25
CA GLY A 25 36.41 19.92 4.34
C GLY A 25 35.89 18.60 3.79
N ALA A 26 36.70 17.54 3.96
CA ALA A 26 36.32 16.18 3.59
C ALA A 26 35.40 15.56 4.66
N VAL A 27 34.28 15.00 4.23
CA VAL A 27 33.31 14.30 5.09
C VAL A 27 33.36 12.80 4.80
N PHE A 28 33.30 11.99 5.86
CA PHE A 28 33.14 10.54 5.73
C PHE A 28 31.65 10.19 5.78
N LEU A 29 31.18 9.40 4.81
CA LEU A 29 29.80 8.95 4.74
C LEU A 29 29.74 7.45 5.00
N GLU A 30 28.92 7.06 5.97
CA GLU A 30 28.58 5.67 6.26
C GLU A 30 27.14 5.45 5.82
N ILE A 31 26.93 4.53 4.88
CA ILE A 31 25.62 4.25 4.31
C ILE A 31 25.26 2.82 4.72
N GLU A 32 24.29 2.70 5.63
CA GLU A 32 23.63 1.44 5.88
C GLU A 32 22.69 1.16 4.70
N ALA A 33 23.14 0.32 3.77
CA ALA A 33 22.28 -0.17 2.72
C ALA A 33 21.37 -1.24 3.34
N ASP A 34 20.07 -0.96 3.43
CA ASP A 34 19.09 -2.03 3.51
C ASP A 34 19.37 -2.96 2.34
N THR A 35 19.69 -4.23 2.63
CA THR A 35 19.79 -5.26 1.61
C THR A 35 18.54 -5.15 0.74
N PRO A 36 18.67 -5.04 -0.60
CA PRO A 36 17.51 -4.88 -1.45
C PRO A 36 16.54 -5.99 -1.09
N SER A 37 15.38 -5.62 -0.52
CA SER A 37 14.31 -6.57 -0.22
C SER A 37 14.12 -7.35 -1.50
N ASP A 38 14.50 -8.63 -1.50
CA ASP A 38 14.45 -9.46 -2.70
C ASP A 38 13.04 -9.34 -3.25
N LYS A 39 12.94 -8.67 -4.40
CA LYS A 39 11.65 -8.35 -5.01
C LYS A 39 10.88 -9.64 -5.27
N SER A 40 11.62 -10.73 -5.53
CA SER A 40 11.12 -12.08 -5.69
C SER A 40 10.49 -12.60 -4.40
N ALA A 41 11.20 -12.55 -3.27
CA ALA A 41 10.66 -12.92 -1.96
C ALA A 41 9.41 -12.10 -1.58
N ARG A 42 9.37 -10.81 -1.96
CA ARG A 42 8.18 -9.95 -1.73
C ARG A 42 6.99 -10.38 -2.58
N ILE A 43 7.22 -10.69 -3.86
CA ILE A 43 6.18 -11.18 -4.78
C ILE A 43 5.68 -12.57 -4.35
N GLU A 44 6.57 -13.45 -3.92
CA GLU A 44 6.22 -14.78 -3.41
C GLU A 44 5.33 -14.70 -2.15
N ARG A 45 5.61 -13.76 -1.26
CA ARG A 45 4.73 -13.47 -0.11
C ARG A 45 3.35 -13.00 -0.54
N LEU A 46 3.24 -12.16 -1.57
CA LEU A 46 1.95 -11.68 -2.09
C LEU A 46 1.18 -12.81 -2.80
N ASN A 47 1.87 -13.64 -3.58
CA ASN A 47 1.27 -14.78 -4.28
C ASN A 47 0.63 -15.81 -3.35
N ARG A 48 1.12 -15.94 -2.10
CA ARG A 48 0.47 -16.79 -1.09
C ARG A 48 -0.90 -16.28 -0.63
N VAL A 49 -1.18 -14.99 -0.80
CA VAL A 49 -2.44 -14.36 -0.35
C VAL A 49 -3.42 -14.18 -1.50
N PHE A 50 -2.93 -14.02 -2.74
CA PHE A 50 -3.79 -13.88 -3.90
C PHE A 50 -4.63 -15.13 -4.14
N GLY A 51 -5.97 -14.95 -4.17
CA GLY A 51 -6.91 -16.05 -4.37
C GLY A 51 -7.24 -16.85 -3.11
N ALA A 52 -6.75 -16.44 -1.93
CA ALA A 52 -7.14 -17.06 -0.65
C ALA A 52 -8.67 -17.05 -0.42
N TRP A 53 -9.36 -16.08 -1.04
CA TRP A 53 -10.81 -15.92 -1.00
C TRP A 53 -11.58 -16.73 -2.05
N ARG A 54 -10.91 -17.38 -3.02
CA ARG A 54 -11.54 -17.97 -4.22
C ARG A 54 -12.52 -19.11 -3.93
N ASN A 55 -12.36 -19.82 -2.81
CA ASN A 55 -13.18 -20.98 -2.44
C ASN A 55 -13.81 -20.78 -1.04
N GLN A 56 -14.03 -19.52 -0.65
CA GLN A 56 -14.66 -19.18 0.63
C GLN A 56 -16.18 -19.07 0.42
N SER A 57 -16.91 -20.09 0.86
CA SER A 57 -18.35 -20.24 0.61
C SER A 57 -19.21 -19.16 1.28
N ASP A 58 -18.72 -18.59 2.38
CA ASP A 58 -19.29 -17.40 3.02
C ASP A 58 -19.20 -16.17 2.12
N ILE A 59 -18.06 -15.97 1.45
CA ILE A 59 -17.87 -14.90 0.47
C ILE A 59 -18.77 -15.12 -0.75
N ASP A 60 -18.80 -16.34 -1.30
CA ASP A 60 -19.66 -16.68 -2.43
C ASP A 60 -21.14 -16.42 -2.12
N ARG A 61 -21.58 -16.81 -0.92
CA ARG A 61 -22.95 -16.56 -0.45
C ARG A 61 -23.26 -15.06 -0.35
N MET A 62 -22.37 -14.27 0.24
CA MET A 62 -22.57 -12.82 0.35
C MET A 62 -22.74 -12.17 -1.02
N PHE A 63 -21.89 -12.53 -1.99
CA PHE A 63 -22.01 -11.98 -3.35
C PHE A 63 -23.29 -12.45 -4.06
N ALA A 64 -23.72 -13.70 -3.87
CA ALA A 64 -24.99 -14.19 -4.40
C ALA A 64 -26.21 -13.45 -3.82
N GLU A 65 -26.18 -13.12 -2.52
CA GLU A 65 -27.24 -12.35 -1.85
C GLU A 65 -27.30 -10.91 -2.38
N ILE A 66 -26.15 -10.25 -2.55
CA ILE A 66 -26.06 -8.92 -3.16
C ILE A 66 -26.58 -8.94 -4.59
N ASP A 67 -26.18 -9.93 -5.38
CA ASP A 67 -26.62 -10.08 -6.77
C ASP A 67 -28.14 -10.27 -6.85
N THR A 68 -28.69 -11.11 -5.98
CA THR A 68 -30.14 -11.29 -5.84
C THR A 68 -30.84 -9.98 -5.49
N GLN A 69 -30.28 -9.18 -4.58
CA GLN A 69 -30.86 -7.88 -4.20
C GLN A 69 -30.82 -6.85 -5.33
N ARG A 70 -29.77 -6.85 -6.15
CA ARG A 70 -29.66 -5.95 -7.32
C ARG A 70 -30.63 -6.31 -8.43
N HIS A 71 -30.86 -7.61 -8.62
CA HIS A 71 -31.79 -8.13 -9.63
C HIS A 71 -33.21 -8.33 -9.10
N ARG A 72 -33.48 -7.99 -7.82
CA ARG A 72 -34.85 -7.86 -7.35
C ARG A 72 -35.47 -6.68 -8.07
N ASP A 73 -36.46 -6.99 -8.88
CA ASP A 73 -37.32 -6.00 -9.49
C ASP A 73 -38.21 -5.41 -8.38
N TYR A 74 -37.82 -4.24 -7.86
CA TYR A 74 -38.60 -3.56 -6.83
C TYR A 74 -39.91 -2.97 -7.37
N GLY A 75 -40.16 -3.08 -8.68
CA GLY A 75 -41.20 -2.31 -9.35
C GLY A 75 -40.90 -0.81 -9.28
N ARG A 76 -41.66 -0.01 -10.00
CA ARG A 76 -41.78 1.42 -9.68
C ARG A 76 -42.98 1.55 -8.76
N ASP A 77 -42.82 2.24 -7.63
CA ASP A 77 -43.97 2.79 -6.92
C ASP A 77 -44.70 3.71 -7.89
N ILE A 78 -45.84 3.24 -8.37
CA ILE A 78 -46.78 4.07 -9.10
C ILE A 78 -47.63 4.69 -8.00
N ASP A 79 -47.32 5.93 -7.62
CA ASP A 79 -48.22 6.70 -6.75
C ASP A 79 -49.61 6.63 -7.37
N SER A 80 -50.51 5.90 -6.72
CA SER A 80 -51.89 5.78 -7.16
C SER A 80 -52.52 7.15 -6.99
N PHE A 81 -52.65 7.90 -8.08
CA PHE A 81 -53.49 9.08 -8.12
C PHE A 81 -54.94 8.59 -8.05
N ASP A 82 -55.55 8.73 -6.87
CA ASP A 82 -56.99 8.56 -6.67
C ASP A 82 -57.73 9.58 -7.56
N PHE A 83 -58.51 9.06 -8.51
CA PHE A 83 -59.47 9.83 -9.33
C PHE A 83 -60.87 9.71 -8.74
#